data_AF-A0A2T6D2C7-F1
#
_entry.id   AF-A0A2T6D2C7-F1
#
_cell.length_a   1.000
_cell.length_b   1.000
_cell.length_c   1.000
_cell.angle_alpha   90.00
_cell.angle_beta   90.00
_cell.angle_gamma   90.00
#
_symmetry.space_group_name_H-M   'P 1'
#
loop_
_entity.id
_entity.type
_entity.pdbx_description
1 polymer ?
#
loop_
_entity_poly.entity_id
_entity_poly.type
_entity_poly.pdbx_seq_one_letter_code
_entity_poly.pdbx_strand_id
1 'polypeptide(L)'
;MKSRLYRHTRIAQVLGAVALVALLYNIVVLALVLPRSAALQAIPPWAETAGLGVGLGILLTGLQHLAALWILVSQIRITHRIGLATAAVCLMGVTSLLLLGADVTLLGDIGHEYRAGLGTTRECQMVAGFHGLHLSFVILAGWIITLTNRSLQAGPAPEAAEQDEAFILTTHYVGVLSGTLVLTILVVLAASGLPAQYLRRMVITFQTVATVPYLLALGACAAIRWRRPLTQWLDERALINTGLASLATLATSLLVLGIGYAFQETLIPASLVTVLWFPAAVGLGMAVFSGSSLWLARYR
;
A
#
# COMPACT_ATOMS: atom_id res chain seq x y z
N MET A 1 -23.03 -0.02 -17.53
CA MET A 1 -21.84 -0.03 -16.65
C MET A 1 -20.86 1.10 -16.94
N LYS A 2 -20.40 1.27 -18.20
CA LYS A 2 -19.43 2.33 -18.61
C LYS A 2 -19.83 3.76 -18.19
N SER A 3 -21.10 4.16 -18.36
CA SER A 3 -21.58 5.51 -18.02
C SER A 3 -21.51 5.85 -16.52
N ARG A 4 -21.80 4.88 -15.64
CA ARG A 4 -21.66 5.04 -14.18
C ARG A 4 -20.20 5.18 -13.79
N LEU A 5 -19.33 4.31 -14.29
CA LEU A 5 -17.89 4.39 -14.04
C LEU A 5 -17.32 5.74 -14.49
N TYR A 6 -17.71 6.23 -15.65
CA TYR A 6 -17.29 7.53 -16.15
C TYR A 6 -17.64 8.67 -15.18
N ARG A 7 -18.87 8.68 -14.65
CA ARG A 7 -19.28 9.65 -13.62
C ARG A 7 -18.39 9.55 -12.37
N HIS A 8 -18.14 8.33 -11.88
CA HIS A 8 -17.26 8.14 -10.71
C HIS A 8 -15.82 8.60 -10.99
N THR A 9 -15.29 8.36 -12.19
CA THR A 9 -13.94 8.82 -12.55
C THR A 9 -13.82 10.34 -12.57
N ARG A 10 -14.83 11.05 -13.07
CA ARG A 10 -14.85 12.52 -13.01
C ARG A 10 -14.86 13.01 -11.57
N ILE A 11 -15.68 12.41 -10.70
CA ILE A 11 -15.72 12.75 -9.27
C ILE A 11 -14.34 12.58 -8.63
N ALA A 12 -13.67 11.45 -8.87
CA ALA A 12 -12.35 11.23 -8.30
C ALA A 12 -11.25 12.11 -8.90
N GLN A 13 -11.37 12.54 -10.16
CA GLN A 13 -10.47 13.53 -10.73
C GLN A 13 -10.64 14.91 -10.07
N VAL A 14 -11.89 15.32 -9.80
CA VAL A 14 -12.17 16.55 -9.04
C VAL A 14 -11.63 16.43 -7.61
N LEU A 15 -11.91 15.33 -6.91
CA LEU A 15 -11.32 15.06 -5.59
C LEU A 15 -9.79 15.01 -5.66
N GLY A 16 -9.22 14.49 -6.73
CA GLY A 16 -7.78 14.48 -7.03
C GLY A 16 -7.19 15.88 -7.09
N ALA A 17 -7.83 16.79 -7.82
CA ALA A 17 -7.41 18.19 -7.91
C ALA A 17 -7.52 18.91 -6.55
N VAL A 18 -8.61 18.69 -5.82
CA VAL A 18 -8.81 19.26 -4.47
C VAL A 18 -7.75 18.72 -3.49
N ALA A 19 -7.52 17.41 -3.47
CA ALA A 19 -6.50 16.78 -2.63
C ALA A 19 -5.08 17.24 -3.00
N LEU A 20 -4.79 17.48 -4.28
CA LEU A 20 -3.50 18.03 -4.70
C LEU A 20 -3.27 19.43 -4.12
N VAL A 21 -4.27 20.31 -4.20
CA VAL A 21 -4.19 21.65 -3.60
C VAL A 21 -4.02 21.55 -2.08
N ALA A 22 -4.77 20.67 -1.43
CA ALA A 22 -4.67 20.43 0.00
C ALA A 22 -3.28 19.89 0.42
N LEU A 23 -2.72 18.94 -0.33
CA LEU A 23 -1.37 18.41 -0.08
C LEU A 23 -0.29 19.47 -0.27
N LEU A 24 -0.39 20.30 -1.32
CA LEU A 24 0.54 21.41 -1.52
C LEU A 24 0.47 22.40 -0.36
N TYR A 25 -0.73 22.72 0.11
CA TYR A 25 -0.93 23.52 1.32
C TYR A 25 -0.26 22.87 2.54
N ASN A 26 -0.51 21.58 2.80
CA ASN A 26 0.09 20.85 3.91
C ASN A 26 1.62 20.88 3.84
N ILE A 27 2.20 20.59 2.67
CA ILE A 27 3.65 20.60 2.47
C ILE A 27 4.23 21.97 2.78
N VAL A 28 3.60 23.06 2.30
CA VAL A 28 4.08 24.43 2.57
C VAL A 28 4.00 24.76 4.06
N VAL A 29 2.87 24.49 4.71
CA VAL A 29 2.71 24.76 6.15
C VAL A 29 3.71 23.96 6.98
N LEU A 30 3.82 22.66 6.71
CA LEU A 30 4.73 21.77 7.43
C LEU A 30 6.20 22.13 7.17
N ALA A 31 6.57 22.55 5.95
CA ALA A 31 7.92 23.04 5.67
C ALA A 31 8.28 24.30 6.46
N LEU A 32 7.31 25.12 6.85
CA LEU A 32 7.53 26.32 7.67
C LEU A 32 7.53 26.05 9.18
N VAL A 33 6.81 25.01 9.63
CA VAL A 33 6.58 24.69 11.05
C VAL A 33 7.53 23.61 11.56
N LEU A 34 7.71 22.50 10.81
CA LEU A 34 8.50 21.35 11.27
C LEU A 34 9.97 21.72 11.57
N PRO A 35 10.68 22.53 10.76
CA PRO A 35 12.06 22.93 11.10
C PRO A 35 12.15 23.73 12.41
N ARG A 36 11.14 24.54 12.71
CA ARG A 36 11.07 25.29 13.97
C ARG A 36 10.82 24.38 15.16
N SER A 37 9.90 23.42 15.01
CA SER A 37 9.64 22.40 16.03
C SER A 37 10.91 21.59 16.31
N ALA A 38 11.60 21.13 15.26
CA ALA A 38 12.84 20.36 15.38
C ALA A 38 13.97 21.15 16.08
N ALA A 39 14.00 22.47 15.90
CA ALA A 39 14.97 23.37 16.54
C ALA A 39 14.50 23.93 17.89
N LEU A 40 13.34 23.49 18.40
CA LEU A 40 12.70 24.02 19.63
C LEU A 40 12.53 25.55 19.63
N GLN A 41 12.31 26.12 18.43
CA GLN A 41 12.05 27.54 18.26
C GLN A 41 10.56 27.85 18.41
N ALA A 42 10.27 29.07 18.87
CA ALA A 42 8.90 29.55 19.00
C ALA A 42 8.11 29.38 17.68
N ILE A 43 7.04 28.58 17.77
CA ILE A 43 6.09 28.39 16.67
C ILE A 43 5.21 29.65 16.58
N PRO A 44 5.04 30.25 15.40
CA PRO A 44 4.26 31.47 15.24
C PRO A 44 2.77 31.23 15.50
N PRO A 45 2.02 32.24 16.00
CA PRO A 45 0.60 32.06 16.38
C PRO A 45 -0.31 31.59 15.25
N TRP A 46 -0.03 31.95 14.00
CA TRP A 46 -0.82 31.52 12.85
C TRP A 46 -0.76 30.01 12.60
N ALA A 47 0.27 29.32 13.11
CA ALA A 47 0.46 27.89 12.89
C ALA A 47 -0.65 27.04 13.51
N GLU A 48 -1.30 27.51 14.59
CA GLU A 48 -2.43 26.81 15.20
C GLU A 48 -3.63 26.77 14.25
N THR A 49 -4.00 27.91 13.66
CA THR A 49 -5.07 27.98 12.66
C THR A 49 -4.68 27.22 11.38
N ALA A 50 -3.43 27.30 10.95
CA ALA A 50 -2.94 26.54 9.80
C ALA A 50 -2.94 25.02 10.05
N GLY A 51 -2.72 24.59 11.29
CA GLY A 51 -2.79 23.19 11.71
C GLY A 51 -4.18 22.58 11.50
N LEU A 52 -5.26 23.35 11.71
CA LEU A 52 -6.62 22.91 11.36
C LEU A 52 -6.76 22.66 9.85
N GLY A 53 -6.16 23.54 9.03
CA GLY A 53 -6.09 23.37 7.59
C GLY A 53 -5.33 22.10 7.19
N VAL A 54 -4.22 21.79 7.88
CA VAL A 54 -3.45 20.55 7.66
C VAL A 54 -4.30 19.32 7.95
N GLY A 55 -5.02 19.32 9.08
CA GLY A 55 -5.93 18.24 9.45
C GLY A 55 -7.04 18.01 8.42
N LEU A 56 -7.65 19.09 7.93
CA LEU A 56 -8.63 19.00 6.83
C LEU A 56 -7.99 18.48 5.54
N GLY A 57 -6.77 18.89 5.24
CA GLY A 57 -6.03 18.43 4.06
C GLY A 57 -5.72 16.93 4.10
N ILE A 58 -5.35 16.39 5.27
CA ILE A 58 -5.15 14.95 5.49
C ILE A 58 -6.47 14.20 5.24
N LEU A 59 -7.59 14.71 5.76
CA LEU A 59 -8.92 14.10 5.55
C LEU A 59 -9.32 14.06 4.07
N LEU A 60 -9.18 15.19 3.37
CA LEU A 60 -9.48 15.29 1.93
C LEU A 60 -8.59 14.35 1.11
N THR A 61 -7.32 14.24 1.48
CA THR A 61 -6.36 13.31 0.87
C THR A 61 -6.80 11.85 1.08
N GLY A 62 -7.24 11.49 2.29
CA GLY A 62 -7.76 10.16 2.60
C GLY A 62 -9.00 9.80 1.77
N LEU A 63 -9.96 10.73 1.64
CA LEU A 63 -11.14 10.54 0.78
C LEU A 63 -10.75 10.33 -0.68
N GLN A 64 -9.78 11.09 -1.18
CA GLN A 64 -9.24 10.92 -2.52
C GLN A 64 -8.58 9.54 -2.69
N HIS A 65 -7.82 9.05 -1.70
CA HIS A 65 -7.16 7.74 -1.78
C HIS A 65 -8.19 6.62 -1.91
N LEU A 66 -9.24 6.65 -1.09
CA LEU A 66 -10.34 5.68 -1.16
C LEU A 66 -11.03 5.72 -2.54
N ALA A 67 -11.33 6.91 -3.05
CA ALA A 67 -11.95 7.07 -4.37
C ALA A 67 -11.04 6.57 -5.51
N ALA A 68 -9.75 6.90 -5.47
CA ALA A 68 -8.77 6.49 -6.47
C ALA A 68 -8.56 4.98 -6.47
N LEU A 69 -8.38 4.35 -5.30
CA LEU A 69 -8.24 2.90 -5.16
C LEU A 69 -9.50 2.18 -5.66
N TRP A 70 -10.69 2.67 -5.30
CA TRP A 70 -11.95 2.12 -5.80
C TRP A 70 -12.02 2.15 -7.33
N ILE A 71 -11.62 3.26 -7.95
CA ILE A 71 -11.63 3.40 -9.41
C ILE A 71 -10.57 2.53 -10.06
N LEU A 72 -9.35 2.47 -9.52
CA LEU A 72 -8.30 1.61 -10.04
C LEU A 72 -8.75 0.15 -10.02
N VAL A 73 -9.29 -0.33 -8.90
CA VAL A 73 -9.87 -1.68 -8.78
C VAL A 73 -11.02 -1.90 -9.76
N SER A 74 -11.88 -0.91 -9.95
CA SER A 74 -12.99 -0.99 -10.91
C SER A 74 -12.51 -0.99 -12.36
N GLN A 75 -11.44 -0.23 -12.67
CA GLN A 75 -10.84 -0.13 -13.99
C GLN A 75 -10.09 -1.41 -14.35
N ILE A 76 -9.40 -2.04 -13.39
CA ILE A 76 -8.76 -3.35 -13.55
C ILE A 76 -9.77 -4.38 -14.09
N ARG A 77 -11.03 -4.31 -13.67
CA ARG A 77 -12.07 -5.21 -14.18
C ARG A 77 -12.55 -4.89 -15.60
N ILE A 78 -12.16 -3.77 -16.20
CA ILE A 78 -12.74 -3.28 -17.46
C ILE A 78 -11.66 -3.02 -18.52
N THR A 79 -10.38 -3.00 -18.15
CA THR A 79 -9.29 -2.83 -19.10
C THR A 79 -8.31 -4.00 -19.03
N HIS A 80 -7.99 -4.58 -20.20
CA HIS A 80 -6.96 -5.63 -20.33
C HIS A 80 -5.54 -5.13 -20.11
N ARG A 81 -5.33 -3.82 -20.28
CA ARG A 81 -4.00 -3.19 -20.20
C ARG A 81 -3.68 -2.87 -18.77
N ILE A 82 -3.44 -3.91 -17.99
CA ILE A 82 -2.99 -3.75 -16.62
C ILE A 82 -1.55 -4.20 -16.54
N GLY A 83 -0.69 -3.20 -16.45
CA GLY A 83 0.74 -3.39 -16.30
C GLY A 83 1.18 -3.30 -14.86
N LEU A 84 2.46 -3.58 -14.66
CA LEU A 84 3.21 -3.35 -13.43
C LEU A 84 2.96 -1.95 -12.83
N ALA A 85 2.74 -0.93 -13.67
CA ALA A 85 2.43 0.43 -13.23
C ALA A 85 1.14 0.53 -12.40
N THR A 86 0.05 -0.13 -12.81
CA THR A 86 -1.20 -0.12 -12.04
C THR A 86 -1.03 -0.86 -10.73
N ALA A 87 -0.32 -1.99 -10.74
CA ALA A 87 0.00 -2.72 -9.51
C ALA A 87 0.85 -1.87 -8.55
N ALA A 88 1.85 -1.15 -9.06
CA ALA A 88 2.68 -0.24 -8.28
C ALA A 88 1.86 0.92 -7.69
N VAL A 89 0.94 1.51 -8.44
CA VAL A 89 0.06 2.58 -7.93
C VAL A 89 -0.95 2.04 -6.92
N CYS A 90 -1.47 0.83 -7.08
CA CYS A 90 -2.31 0.18 -6.08
C CYS A 90 -1.53 -0.08 -4.78
N LEU A 91 -0.32 -0.64 -4.88
CA LEU A 91 0.57 -0.85 -3.74
C LEU A 91 0.83 0.48 -3.02
N MET A 92 1.30 1.47 -3.77
CA MET A 92 1.59 2.79 -3.26
C MET A 92 0.36 3.46 -2.63
N GLY A 93 -0.82 3.32 -3.25
CA GLY A 93 -2.06 3.90 -2.74
C GLY A 93 -2.51 3.30 -1.42
N VAL A 94 -2.43 1.98 -1.26
CA VAL A 94 -2.75 1.34 0.01
C VAL A 94 -1.72 1.70 1.08
N THR A 95 -0.43 1.64 0.77
CA THR A 95 0.64 2.03 1.71
C THR A 95 0.50 3.49 2.12
N SER A 96 0.27 4.38 1.16
CA SER A 96 0.03 5.81 1.36
C SER A 96 -1.22 6.05 2.22
N LEU A 97 -2.32 5.33 1.99
CA LEU A 97 -3.51 5.43 2.82
C LEU A 97 -3.27 5.02 4.28
N LEU A 98 -2.48 3.97 4.53
CA LEU A 98 -2.11 3.57 5.89
C LEU A 98 -1.25 4.63 6.57
N LEU A 99 -0.33 5.26 5.83
CA LEU A 99 0.55 6.29 6.36
C LEU A 99 -0.16 7.62 6.67
N LEU A 100 -1.33 7.89 6.10
CA LEU A 100 -2.16 9.02 6.56
C LEU A 100 -2.59 8.88 8.02
N GLY A 101 -2.81 7.65 8.49
CA GLY A 101 -3.04 7.38 9.92
C GLY A 101 -1.80 7.67 10.75
N ALA A 102 -0.61 7.33 10.22
CA ALA A 102 0.67 7.61 10.87
C ALA A 102 0.98 9.11 10.93
N ASP A 103 0.60 9.90 9.93
CA ASP A 103 0.72 11.36 9.96
C ASP A 103 -0.04 11.97 11.14
N VAL A 104 -1.27 11.50 11.40
CA VAL A 104 -2.07 12.01 12.52
C VAL A 104 -1.40 11.72 13.86
N THR A 105 -0.87 10.51 14.05
CA THR A 105 -0.17 10.14 15.28
C THR A 105 1.15 10.89 15.42
N LEU A 106 1.96 10.96 14.36
CA LEU A 106 3.26 11.63 14.39
C LEU A 106 3.15 13.13 14.60
N LEU A 107 2.21 13.81 13.94
CA LEU A 107 1.97 15.23 14.17
C LEU A 107 1.49 15.50 15.60
N GLY A 108 0.69 14.58 16.15
CA GLY A 108 0.33 14.59 17.57
C GLY A 108 1.56 14.50 18.46
N ASP A 109 2.39 13.49 18.25
CA ASP A 109 3.60 13.24 19.05
C ASP A 109 4.59 14.43 18.97
N ILE A 110 4.85 14.94 17.77
CA ILE A 110 5.66 16.15 17.54
C ILE A 110 5.13 17.33 18.38
N GLY A 111 3.81 17.51 18.42
CA GLY A 111 3.17 18.57 19.20
C GLY A 111 3.39 18.41 20.71
N HIS A 112 3.31 17.19 21.23
CA HIS A 112 3.52 16.91 22.66
C HIS A 112 5.00 17.03 23.05
N GLU A 113 5.89 16.45 22.25
CA GLU A 113 7.33 16.48 22.47
C GLU A 113 7.89 17.90 22.40
N TYR A 114 7.47 18.70 21.41
CA TYR A 114 7.84 20.10 21.31
C TYR A 114 7.44 20.89 22.58
N ARG A 115 6.22 20.69 23.10
CA ARG A 115 5.78 21.35 24.34
C ARG A 115 6.56 20.89 25.57
N ALA A 116 7.06 19.67 25.56
CA ALA A 116 7.92 19.12 26.60
C ALA A 116 9.40 19.51 26.45
N GLY A 117 9.77 20.23 25.37
CA GLY A 117 11.17 20.58 25.08
C GLY A 117 12.02 19.38 24.62
N LEU A 118 11.39 18.35 24.07
CA LEU A 118 12.04 17.17 23.50
C LEU A 118 12.27 17.35 22.00
N GLY A 119 13.38 16.83 21.48
CA GLY A 119 13.75 16.98 20.07
C GLY A 119 12.89 16.11 19.15
N THR A 120 12.32 16.72 18.09
CA THR A 120 11.34 16.11 17.16
C THR A 120 11.87 15.87 15.74
N THR A 121 13.20 15.90 15.57
CA THR A 121 13.83 15.97 14.23
C THR A 121 13.49 14.76 13.35
N ARG A 122 13.42 13.56 13.93
CA ARG A 122 13.21 12.31 13.17
C ARG A 122 11.76 12.18 12.74
N GLU A 123 10.84 12.49 13.64
CA GLU A 123 9.40 12.50 13.42
C GLU A 123 9.05 13.51 12.31
N CYS A 124 9.67 14.70 12.34
CA CYS A 124 9.53 15.71 11.28
C CYS A 124 9.95 15.19 9.90
N GLN A 125 11.09 14.48 9.82
CA GLN A 125 11.57 13.88 8.57
C GLN A 125 10.63 12.78 8.06
N MET A 126 10.06 11.97 8.96
CA MET A 126 9.09 10.94 8.60
C MET A 126 7.82 11.54 8.00
N VAL A 127 7.23 12.54 8.67
CA VAL A 127 6.02 13.24 8.18
C VAL A 127 6.27 13.87 6.80
N ALA A 128 7.43 14.50 6.60
CA ALA A 128 7.79 15.07 5.29
C ALA A 128 7.91 13.98 4.21
N GLY A 129 8.52 12.84 4.54
CA GLY A 129 8.60 11.68 3.65
C GLY A 129 7.23 11.11 3.29
N PHE A 130 6.32 11.00 4.26
CA PHE A 130 4.95 10.51 4.05
C PHE A 130 4.16 11.44 3.13
N HIS A 131 4.24 12.76 3.35
CA HIS A 131 3.63 13.75 2.46
C HIS A 131 4.19 13.68 1.03
N GLY A 132 5.49 13.43 0.86
CA GLY A 132 6.10 13.18 -0.45
C GLY A 132 5.52 11.94 -1.14
N LEU A 133 5.28 10.86 -0.39
CA LEU A 133 4.62 9.65 -0.89
C LEU A 133 3.17 9.93 -1.28
N HIS A 134 2.40 10.63 -0.43
CA HIS A 134 1.01 11.01 -0.71
C HIS A 134 0.89 11.83 -2.00
N LEU A 135 1.75 12.84 -2.16
CA LEU A 135 1.80 13.66 -3.37
C LEU A 135 2.08 12.81 -4.62
N SER A 136 3.10 11.95 -4.53
CA SER A 136 3.50 11.09 -5.63
C SER A 136 2.36 10.12 -6.03
N PHE A 137 1.62 9.59 -5.05
CA PHE A 137 0.45 8.74 -5.31
C PHE A 137 -0.66 9.53 -6.00
N VAL A 138 -1.03 10.71 -5.51
CA VAL A 138 -2.10 11.53 -6.10
C VAL A 138 -1.81 11.84 -7.58
N ILE A 139 -0.57 12.21 -7.90
CA ILE A 139 -0.14 12.50 -9.28
C ILE A 139 -0.22 11.24 -10.14
N LEU A 140 0.37 10.12 -9.70
CA LEU A 140 0.41 8.88 -10.47
C LEU A 140 -0.98 8.26 -10.67
N ALA A 141 -1.81 8.27 -9.63
CA ALA A 141 -3.19 7.80 -9.72
C ALA A 141 -4.02 8.66 -10.68
N GLY A 142 -3.90 9.98 -10.60
CA GLY A 142 -4.56 10.91 -11.52
C GLY A 142 -4.15 10.68 -12.97
N TRP A 143 -2.85 10.47 -13.20
CA TRP A 143 -2.29 10.13 -14.51
C TRP A 143 -2.86 8.81 -15.05
N ILE A 144 -2.77 7.72 -14.30
CA ILE A 144 -3.28 6.40 -14.71
C ILE A 144 -4.78 6.44 -14.98
N ILE A 145 -5.58 7.04 -14.08
CA ILE A 145 -7.04 7.13 -14.26
C ILE A 145 -7.37 7.87 -15.56
N THR A 146 -6.64 8.94 -15.88
CA THR A 146 -6.83 9.73 -17.10
C THR A 146 -6.47 8.94 -18.36
N LEU A 147 -5.34 8.23 -18.37
CA LEU A 147 -4.95 7.36 -19.48
C LEU A 147 -5.98 6.25 -19.72
N THR A 148 -6.42 5.59 -18.64
CA THR A 148 -7.41 4.51 -18.72
C THR A 148 -8.75 5.04 -19.24
N ASN A 149 -9.18 6.23 -18.82
CA ASN A 149 -10.41 6.85 -19.31
C ASN A 149 -10.39 7.11 -20.82
N ARG A 150 -9.25 7.53 -21.37
CA ARG A 150 -9.09 7.70 -22.84
C ARG A 150 -9.20 6.35 -23.54
N SER A 151 -8.58 5.30 -22.99
CA SER A 151 -8.67 3.94 -23.54
C SER A 151 -10.09 3.38 -23.51
N LEU A 152 -10.87 3.67 -22.47
CA LEU A 152 -12.25 3.20 -22.33
C LEU A 152 -13.21 3.80 -23.37
N GLN A 153 -12.88 4.99 -23.90
CA GLN A 153 -13.64 5.65 -24.96
C GLN A 153 -13.33 5.09 -26.35
N ALA A 154 -12.13 4.54 -26.55
CA ALA A 154 -11.62 4.14 -27.86
C ALA A 154 -11.90 2.69 -28.26
N GLY A 155 -12.38 1.83 -27.34
CA GLY A 155 -12.42 0.37 -27.58
C GLY A 155 -13.73 -0.34 -27.19
N PRO A 156 -13.97 -1.52 -27.81
CA PRO A 156 -15.05 -2.43 -27.39
C PRO A 156 -14.85 -2.87 -25.93
N ALA A 157 -15.93 -3.37 -25.31
CA ALA A 157 -15.83 -3.90 -23.95
C ALA A 157 -15.10 -5.26 -23.96
N PRO A 158 -14.22 -5.54 -22.99
CA PRO A 158 -13.62 -6.86 -22.77
C PRO A 158 -14.64 -7.99 -22.68
N GLU A 159 -14.22 -9.20 -23.02
CA GLU A 159 -14.91 -10.40 -22.58
C GLU A 159 -14.69 -10.65 -21.07
N ALA A 160 -15.63 -11.31 -20.42
CA ALA A 160 -15.61 -11.51 -18.97
C ALA A 160 -14.46 -12.43 -18.48
N ALA A 161 -13.91 -13.28 -19.34
CA ALA A 161 -12.77 -14.15 -18.99
C ALA A 161 -11.47 -13.34 -18.88
N GLU A 162 -11.23 -12.47 -19.86
CA GLU A 162 -10.03 -11.64 -19.93
C GLU A 162 -9.97 -10.57 -18.81
N GLN A 163 -11.12 -10.13 -18.27
CA GLN A 163 -11.20 -9.22 -17.12
C GLN A 163 -10.67 -9.88 -15.83
N ASP A 164 -10.97 -11.16 -15.63
CA ASP A 164 -10.55 -11.90 -14.44
C ASP A 164 -9.06 -12.20 -14.48
N GLU A 165 -8.55 -12.58 -15.65
CA GLU A 165 -7.12 -12.80 -15.86
C GLU A 165 -6.32 -11.54 -15.52
N ALA A 166 -6.74 -10.38 -16.01
CA ALA A 166 -6.08 -9.12 -15.73
C ALA A 166 -6.08 -8.79 -14.22
N PHE A 167 -7.18 -9.07 -13.51
CA PHE A 167 -7.26 -8.90 -12.05
C PHE A 167 -6.29 -9.84 -11.31
N ILE A 168 -6.21 -11.10 -11.72
CA ILE A 168 -5.32 -12.12 -11.12
C ILE A 168 -3.85 -11.74 -11.35
N LEU A 169 -3.49 -11.37 -12.57
CA LEU A 169 -2.14 -10.91 -12.90
C LEU A 169 -1.75 -9.69 -12.05
N THR A 170 -2.67 -8.73 -11.91
CA THR A 170 -2.44 -7.54 -11.07
C THR A 170 -2.21 -7.91 -9.61
N THR A 171 -2.97 -8.87 -9.09
CA THR A 171 -2.81 -9.38 -7.72
C THR A 171 -1.42 -9.94 -7.50
N HIS A 172 -0.90 -10.73 -8.45
CA HIS A 172 0.46 -11.26 -8.34
C HIS A 172 1.55 -10.19 -8.55
N TYR A 173 1.34 -9.20 -9.42
CA TYR A 173 2.27 -8.06 -9.49
C TYR A 173 2.36 -7.32 -8.15
N VAL A 174 1.22 -7.06 -7.49
CA VAL A 174 1.20 -6.49 -6.14
C VAL A 174 1.95 -7.40 -5.17
N GLY A 175 1.78 -8.71 -5.25
CA GLY A 175 2.50 -9.67 -4.40
C GLY A 175 4.02 -9.65 -4.57
N VAL A 176 4.52 -9.59 -5.81
CA VAL A 176 5.96 -9.43 -6.09
C VAL A 176 6.47 -8.11 -5.53
N LEU A 177 5.77 -7.00 -5.80
CA LEU A 177 6.18 -5.68 -5.33
C LEU A 177 6.15 -5.57 -3.79
N SER A 178 5.12 -6.09 -3.14
CA SER A 178 5.03 -6.16 -1.68
C SER A 178 6.13 -7.04 -1.08
N GLY A 179 6.37 -8.23 -1.64
CA GLY A 179 7.40 -9.14 -1.14
C GLY A 179 8.81 -8.55 -1.27
N THR A 180 9.13 -7.95 -2.43
CA THR A 180 10.40 -7.26 -2.65
C THR A 180 10.55 -6.01 -1.77
N LEU A 181 9.48 -5.26 -1.53
CA LEU A 181 9.47 -4.14 -0.60
C LEU A 181 9.78 -4.60 0.84
N VAL A 182 9.15 -5.68 1.32
CA VAL A 182 9.47 -6.28 2.63
C VAL A 182 10.95 -6.62 2.71
N LEU A 183 11.49 -7.36 1.73
CA LEU A 183 12.90 -7.76 1.74
C LEU A 183 13.84 -6.54 1.73
N THR A 184 13.53 -5.51 0.95
CA THR A 184 14.31 -4.26 0.89
C THR A 184 14.31 -3.55 2.25
N ILE A 185 13.15 -3.45 2.90
CA ILE A 185 13.00 -2.87 4.23
C ILE A 185 13.84 -3.65 5.25
N LEU A 186 13.82 -4.98 5.21
CA LEU A 186 14.60 -5.81 6.13
C LEU A 186 16.11 -5.60 5.95
N VAL A 187 16.59 -5.46 4.71
CA VAL A 187 18.01 -5.16 4.44
C VAL A 187 18.40 -3.80 5.01
N VAL A 188 17.56 -2.77 4.80
CA VAL A 188 17.81 -1.41 5.34
C VAL A 188 17.81 -1.43 6.87
N LEU A 189 16.83 -2.11 7.49
CA LEU A 189 16.72 -2.21 8.93
C LEU A 189 17.86 -3.02 9.54
N ALA A 190 18.32 -4.10 8.89
CA ALA A 190 19.48 -4.86 9.32
C ALA A 190 20.76 -4.01 9.30
N ALA A 191 20.91 -3.16 8.29
CA ALA A 191 22.06 -2.26 8.14
C ALA A 191 22.04 -1.04 9.08
N SER A 192 20.90 -0.76 9.74
CA SER A 192 20.72 0.44 10.57
C SER A 192 21.49 0.43 11.90
N GLY A 193 21.99 -0.74 12.35
CA GLY A 193 22.66 -0.89 13.63
C GLY A 193 21.76 -0.70 14.86
N LEU A 194 20.43 -0.72 14.68
CA LEU A 194 19.48 -0.55 15.78
C LEU A 194 19.54 -1.72 16.78
N PRO A 195 19.36 -1.46 18.08
CA PRO A 195 19.22 -2.54 19.07
C PRO A 195 18.05 -3.45 18.73
N ALA A 196 18.19 -4.75 18.98
CA ALA A 196 17.23 -5.78 18.55
C ALA A 196 15.78 -5.51 18.98
N GLN A 197 15.57 -4.89 20.15
CA GLN A 197 14.23 -4.53 20.64
C GLN A 197 13.52 -3.47 19.79
N TYR A 198 14.26 -2.44 19.34
CA TYR A 198 13.73 -1.40 18.47
C TYR A 198 13.57 -1.91 17.04
N LEU A 199 14.55 -2.69 16.58
CA LEU A 199 14.51 -3.37 15.29
C LEU A 199 13.23 -4.21 15.17
N ARG A 200 12.89 -5.00 16.20
CA ARG A 200 11.68 -5.83 16.22
C ARG A 200 10.40 -5.02 15.98
N ARG A 201 10.24 -3.89 16.67
CA ARG A 201 9.05 -3.04 16.52
C ARG A 201 8.96 -2.47 15.10
N MET A 202 10.07 -1.95 14.58
CA MET A 202 10.11 -1.39 13.23
C MET A 202 9.82 -2.45 12.16
N VAL A 203 10.42 -3.63 12.30
CA VAL A 203 10.21 -4.77 11.39
C VAL A 203 8.74 -5.14 11.34
N ILE A 204 8.07 -5.30 12.49
CA ILE A 204 6.63 -5.62 12.54
C ILE A 204 5.82 -4.51 11.86
N THR A 205 6.03 -3.24 12.23
CA THR A 205 5.28 -2.11 11.67
C THR A 205 5.43 -2.02 10.16
N PHE A 206 6.66 -2.02 9.64
CA PHE A 206 6.90 -1.87 8.21
C PHE A 206 6.49 -3.12 7.42
N GLN A 207 6.65 -4.31 7.98
CA GLN A 207 6.16 -5.54 7.35
C GLN A 207 4.64 -5.51 7.24
N THR A 208 3.91 -5.11 8.28
CA THR A 208 2.45 -4.98 8.21
C THR A 208 2.05 -4.01 7.10
N VAL A 209 2.66 -2.82 7.06
CA VAL A 209 2.36 -1.81 6.03
C VAL A 209 2.67 -2.30 4.62
N ALA A 210 3.74 -3.07 4.42
CA ALA A 210 4.12 -3.60 3.11
C ALA A 210 3.31 -4.82 2.66
N THR A 211 2.79 -5.62 3.60
CA THR A 211 2.03 -6.85 3.32
C THR A 211 0.53 -6.64 3.13
N VAL A 212 -0.08 -5.68 3.85
CA VAL A 212 -1.51 -5.35 3.74
C VAL A 212 -1.99 -5.14 2.29
N PRO A 213 -1.27 -4.41 1.41
CA PRO A 213 -1.66 -4.24 0.01
C PRO A 213 -1.87 -5.57 -0.73
N TYR A 214 -0.99 -6.55 -0.51
CA TYR A 214 -1.11 -7.87 -1.11
C TYR A 214 -2.26 -8.67 -0.51
N LEU A 215 -2.44 -8.63 0.81
CA LEU A 215 -3.56 -9.31 1.47
C LEU A 215 -4.92 -8.78 1.00
N LEU A 216 -5.04 -7.46 0.81
CA LEU A 216 -6.24 -6.84 0.24
C LEU A 216 -6.47 -7.27 -1.21
N ALA A 217 -5.41 -7.32 -2.04
CA ALA A 217 -5.52 -7.78 -3.42
C ALA A 217 -5.96 -9.26 -3.50
N LEU A 218 -5.37 -10.15 -2.68
CA LEU A 218 -5.77 -11.55 -2.57
C LEU A 218 -7.22 -11.69 -2.10
N GLY A 219 -7.61 -10.96 -1.05
CA GLY A 219 -8.98 -10.98 -0.54
C GLY A 219 -10.00 -10.52 -1.58
N ALA A 220 -9.68 -9.46 -2.32
CA ALA A 220 -10.50 -8.98 -3.43
C ALA A 220 -10.59 -10.01 -4.57
N CYS A 221 -9.47 -10.67 -4.91
CA CYS A 221 -9.43 -11.72 -5.92
C CYS A 221 -10.31 -12.91 -5.53
N ALA A 222 -10.21 -13.36 -4.27
CA ALA A 222 -11.00 -14.45 -3.74
C ALA A 222 -12.50 -14.10 -3.72
N ALA A 223 -12.85 -12.88 -3.29
CA ALA A 223 -14.23 -12.40 -3.27
C ALA A 223 -14.88 -12.31 -4.67
N ILE A 224 -14.12 -11.98 -5.71
CA ILE A 224 -14.60 -12.01 -7.10
C ILE A 224 -14.86 -13.46 -7.52
N ARG A 225 -13.91 -14.36 -7.27
CA ARG A 225 -14.03 -15.77 -7.67
C ARG A 225 -15.16 -16.53 -6.98
N TRP A 226 -15.42 -16.25 -5.70
CA TRP A 226 -16.53 -16.87 -4.97
C TRP A 226 -17.92 -16.57 -5.54
N ARG A 227 -18.06 -15.51 -6.34
CA ARG A 227 -19.36 -15.11 -6.92
C ARG A 227 -19.68 -15.80 -8.25
N ARG A 228 -18.76 -16.60 -8.82
CA ARG A 228 -18.97 -17.24 -10.14
C ARG A 228 -19.72 -18.59 -10.05
N PRO A 229 -20.54 -18.93 -11.06
CA PRO A 229 -21.25 -20.20 -11.11
C PRO A 229 -20.28 -21.39 -11.29
N LEU A 230 -20.62 -22.53 -10.67
CA LEU A 230 -19.80 -23.74 -10.62
C LEU A 230 -19.46 -24.34 -12.00
N THR A 231 -20.23 -24.02 -13.04
CA THR A 231 -20.06 -24.55 -14.39
C THR A 231 -18.84 -23.97 -15.10
N GLN A 232 -18.50 -22.71 -14.85
CA GLN A 232 -17.27 -22.07 -15.37
C GLN A 232 -16.01 -22.55 -14.65
N TRP A 233 -16.15 -23.17 -13.46
CA TRP A 233 -15.02 -23.74 -12.73
C TRP A 233 -14.48 -25.04 -13.35
N LEU A 234 -15.27 -25.72 -14.20
CA LEU A 234 -14.96 -27.09 -14.62
C LEU A 234 -13.87 -27.20 -15.70
N ASP A 235 -13.73 -26.21 -16.59
CA ASP A 235 -12.64 -26.16 -17.60
C ASP A 235 -11.33 -25.58 -17.01
N GLU A 236 -11.44 -24.62 -16.09
CA GLU A 236 -10.30 -24.01 -15.41
C GLU A 236 -9.78 -24.85 -14.21
N ARG A 237 -10.42 -25.98 -13.93
CA ARG A 237 -10.30 -26.74 -12.67
C ARG A 237 -8.89 -27.21 -12.36
N ALA A 238 -8.15 -27.68 -13.36
CA ALA A 238 -6.77 -28.15 -13.15
C ALA A 238 -5.86 -27.02 -12.66
N LEU A 239 -6.00 -25.83 -13.25
CA LEU A 239 -5.19 -24.65 -12.94
C LEU A 239 -5.59 -24.00 -11.63
N ILE A 240 -6.91 -23.94 -11.38
CA ILE A 240 -7.45 -23.50 -10.10
C ILE A 240 -6.98 -24.42 -8.99
N ASN A 241 -6.97 -25.73 -9.20
CA ASN A 241 -6.51 -26.68 -8.19
C ASN A 241 -5.02 -26.50 -7.89
N THR A 242 -4.16 -26.26 -8.89
CA THR A 242 -2.74 -25.99 -8.64
C THR A 242 -2.52 -24.64 -7.93
N GLY A 243 -3.23 -23.58 -8.34
CA GLY A 243 -3.14 -22.27 -7.71
C GLY A 243 -3.67 -22.24 -6.28
N LEU A 244 -4.80 -22.91 -6.03
CA LEU A 244 -5.37 -23.05 -4.68
C LEU A 244 -4.51 -23.96 -3.80
N ALA A 245 -3.98 -25.06 -4.34
CA ALA A 245 -3.07 -25.93 -3.60
C ALA A 245 -1.81 -25.18 -3.21
N SER A 246 -1.18 -24.45 -4.13
CA SER A 246 0.02 -23.66 -3.83
C SER A 246 -0.26 -22.50 -2.86
N LEU A 247 -1.42 -21.82 -2.97
CA LEU A 247 -1.83 -20.81 -1.99
C LEU A 247 -2.09 -21.41 -0.62
N ALA A 248 -2.76 -22.56 -0.56
CA ALA A 248 -3.02 -23.29 0.68
C ALA A 248 -1.70 -23.76 1.31
N THR A 249 -0.79 -24.31 0.53
CA THR A 249 0.56 -24.68 0.99
C THR A 249 1.30 -23.46 1.52
N LEU A 250 1.31 -22.34 0.80
CA LEU A 250 1.95 -21.10 1.28
C LEU A 250 1.32 -20.64 2.61
N ALA A 251 -0.02 -20.59 2.69
CA ALA A 251 -0.73 -20.17 3.89
C ALA A 251 -0.43 -21.09 5.09
N THR A 252 -0.46 -22.42 4.88
CA THR A 252 -0.12 -23.40 5.91
C THR A 252 1.34 -23.30 6.31
N SER A 253 2.27 -23.15 5.35
CA SER A 253 3.70 -22.96 5.65
C SER A 253 3.93 -21.69 6.46
N LEU A 254 3.34 -20.55 6.08
CA LEU A 254 3.46 -19.30 6.83
C LEU A 254 2.84 -19.39 8.22
N LEU A 255 1.72 -20.12 8.37
CA LEU A 255 1.11 -20.37 9.68
C LEU A 255 2.03 -21.20 10.58
N VAL A 256 2.57 -22.30 10.08
CA VAL A 256 3.51 -23.16 10.84
C VAL A 256 4.76 -22.38 11.21
N LEU A 257 5.35 -21.63 10.28
CA LEU A 257 6.50 -20.75 10.56
C LEU A 257 6.14 -19.65 11.56
N GLY A 258 4.94 -19.09 11.49
CA GLY A 258 4.46 -18.07 12.42
C GLY A 258 4.28 -18.60 13.84
N ILE A 259 3.77 -19.83 13.99
CA ILE A 259 3.71 -20.51 15.28
C ILE A 259 5.13 -20.74 15.83
N GLY A 260 6.05 -21.23 14.98
CA GLY A 260 7.46 -21.39 15.34
C GLY A 260 8.11 -20.07 15.78
N TYR A 261 7.82 -18.97 15.08
CA TYR A 261 8.28 -17.62 15.44
C TYR A 261 7.72 -17.16 16.79
N ALA A 262 6.44 -17.40 17.06
CA ALA A 262 5.82 -17.07 18.34
C ALA A 262 6.45 -17.85 19.52
N PHE A 263 6.75 -19.13 19.33
CA PHE A 263 7.50 -19.92 20.33
C PHE A 263 8.94 -19.44 20.49
N GLN A 264 9.61 -19.08 19.40
CA GLN A 264 10.97 -18.56 19.46
C GLN A 264 11.02 -17.26 20.27
N GLU A 265 10.07 -16.35 20.09
CA GLU A 265 10.00 -15.07 20.82
C GLU A 265 9.89 -15.25 22.34
N THR A 266 9.37 -16.39 22.83
CA THR A 266 9.28 -16.66 24.27
C THR A 266 10.50 -17.40 24.83
N LEU A 267 11.22 -18.14 24.00
CA LEU A 267 12.29 -19.04 24.42
C LEU A 267 13.70 -18.51 24.16
N ILE A 268 13.89 -17.66 23.14
CA ILE A 268 15.22 -17.23 22.68
C ILE A 268 15.34 -15.70 22.77
N PRO A 269 16.43 -15.17 23.37
CA PRO A 269 16.69 -13.74 23.39
C PRO A 269 16.73 -13.11 22.00
N ALA A 270 16.26 -11.86 21.90
CA ALA A 270 16.24 -11.14 20.65
C ALA A 270 17.67 -10.86 20.13
N SER A 271 17.97 -11.44 18.98
CA SER A 271 19.15 -11.20 18.14
C SER A 271 18.71 -10.72 16.75
N LEU A 272 19.67 -10.26 15.94
CA LEU A 272 19.40 -9.84 14.56
C LEU A 272 18.70 -10.95 13.75
N VAL A 273 19.22 -12.18 13.85
CA VAL A 273 18.69 -13.32 13.09
C VAL A 273 17.28 -13.68 13.56
N THR A 274 17.07 -13.79 14.88
CA THR A 274 15.79 -14.20 15.47
C THR A 274 14.66 -13.22 15.18
N VAL A 275 14.98 -11.94 14.94
CA VAL A 275 13.99 -10.90 14.57
C VAL A 275 13.67 -10.92 13.07
N LEU A 276 14.65 -11.20 12.20
CA LEU A 276 14.49 -10.99 10.76
C LEU A 276 14.05 -12.22 9.96
N TRP A 277 14.32 -13.44 10.43
CA TRP A 277 14.13 -14.64 9.61
C TRP A 277 12.68 -14.88 9.18
N PHE A 278 11.70 -14.68 10.07
CA PHE A 278 10.29 -14.91 9.76
C PHE A 278 9.73 -13.82 8.83
N PRO A 279 9.95 -12.53 9.10
CA PRO A 279 9.68 -11.46 8.13
C PRO A 279 10.29 -11.71 6.75
N ALA A 280 11.54 -12.18 6.71
CA ALA A 280 12.22 -12.50 5.45
C ALA A 280 11.55 -13.68 4.74
N ALA A 281 11.15 -14.73 5.48
CA ALA A 281 10.42 -15.87 4.94
C ALA A 281 9.05 -15.45 4.36
N VAL A 282 8.33 -14.53 5.03
CA VAL A 282 7.08 -13.96 4.51
C VAL A 282 7.32 -13.18 3.22
N GLY A 283 8.29 -12.25 3.20
CA GLY A 283 8.61 -11.44 2.03
C GLY A 283 9.07 -12.29 0.84
N LEU A 284 9.95 -13.26 1.08
CA LEU A 284 10.43 -14.19 0.07
C LEU A 284 9.32 -15.10 -0.44
N GLY A 285 8.51 -15.66 0.46
CA GLY A 285 7.37 -16.51 0.11
C GLY A 285 6.37 -15.78 -0.78
N MET A 286 6.03 -14.53 -0.45
CA MET A 286 5.16 -13.68 -1.27
C MET A 286 5.75 -13.41 -2.66
N ALA A 287 7.03 -13.04 -2.73
CA ALA A 287 7.70 -12.72 -3.99
C ALA A 287 7.85 -13.96 -4.89
N VAL A 288 8.28 -15.09 -4.34
CA VAL A 288 8.48 -16.34 -5.10
C VAL A 288 7.14 -16.92 -5.55
N PHE A 289 6.14 -16.99 -4.68
CA PHE A 289 4.80 -17.48 -5.04
C PHE A 289 4.16 -16.62 -6.15
N SER A 290 4.23 -15.30 -6.01
CA SER A 290 3.64 -14.41 -7.00
C SER A 290 4.44 -14.38 -8.30
N GLY A 291 5.77 -14.42 -8.20
CA GLY A 291 6.66 -14.44 -9.36
C GLY A 291 6.55 -15.72 -10.17
N SER A 292 6.47 -16.89 -9.51
CA SER A 292 6.25 -18.17 -10.20
C SER A 292 4.88 -18.23 -10.86
N SER A 293 3.84 -17.68 -10.22
CA SER A 293 2.49 -17.58 -10.79
C SER A 293 2.47 -16.70 -12.06
N LEU A 294 3.14 -15.55 -12.03
CA LEU A 294 3.29 -14.67 -13.21
C LEU A 294 4.10 -15.34 -14.32
N TRP A 295 5.19 -16.03 -13.96
CA TRP A 295 6.02 -16.75 -14.92
C TRP A 295 5.21 -17.84 -15.64
N LEU A 296 4.46 -18.66 -14.89
CA LEU A 296 3.59 -19.68 -15.46
C LEU A 296 2.45 -19.10 -16.32
N ALA A 297 1.94 -17.93 -15.97
CA ALA A 297 0.90 -17.26 -16.77
C ALA A 297 1.42 -16.79 -18.13
N ARG A 298 2.72 -16.48 -18.27
CA ARG A 298 3.32 -16.02 -19.53
C ARG A 298 3.48 -17.12 -20.60
N TYR A 299 3.56 -18.38 -20.20
CA TYR A 299 3.71 -19.52 -21.12
C TYR A 299 2.37 -20.14 -21.54
N ARG A 300 1.27 -19.41 -21.32
CA ARG A 300 -0.06 -19.73 -21.83
C ARG A 300 -0.41 -18.74 -22.94
#